data_AF-A0AAV5KRT0-F1
#
_entry.id   AF-A0AAV5KRT0-F1
#
_cell.length_a   1.000
_cell.length_b   1.000
_cell.length_c   1.000
_cell.angle_alpha   90.00
_cell.angle_beta   90.00
_cell.angle_gamma   90.00
#
_symmetry.space_group_name_H-M   'P 1'
#
loop_
_entity.id
_entity.type
_entity.pdbx_description
1 polymer ?
#
loop_
_entity_poly.entity_id
_entity_poly.type
_entity_poly.pdbx_seq_one_letter_code
_entity_poly.pdbx_strand_id
1 'polypeptide(L)'
;MMYVHSYQSYLWNHAASVRVQKYGTNQVVLGDLVYCKGDDAGTVPVSITSEHEDDTSEDMDNCGQLDEISRTDLPEGRNSLVKAVTVEDINSGNYTIEDVVLPMPGSRVTYPVNEVADVYHDMAKKGNIDLKESVHNVKEFSITSVTGSYRRVFQKPIDFEWELLTYTDGNIALAETDLDKIAKTRRVNMVEDKPTTGSEDKALFDGIKQSESIEDDLSSSTVNIDVKDENQVEQPENQTLPDSTQMALKLGFTLPSSCYATMAIRELLKTSTSVAFHKTLNQ
;
A
#
# COMPACT_ATOMS: atom_id res chain seq x y z
N MET A 1 5.32 3.04 -20.44
CA MET A 1 5.26 3.90 -19.23
C MET A 1 6.22 3.60 -18.06
N MET A 2 6.28 2.39 -17.46
CA MET A 2 6.88 2.15 -16.11
C MET A 2 8.21 2.88 -15.78
N TYR A 3 9.19 2.88 -16.68
CA TYR A 3 10.49 3.51 -16.47
C TYR A 3 10.45 5.05 -16.29
N VAL A 4 9.46 5.73 -16.88
CA VAL A 4 9.29 7.18 -16.70
C VAL A 4 8.76 7.47 -15.29
N HIS A 5 7.80 6.66 -14.82
CA HIS A 5 7.26 6.80 -13.46
C HIS A 5 8.27 6.44 -12.37
N SER A 6 9.17 5.48 -12.60
CA SER A 6 10.27 5.21 -11.67
C SER A 6 11.30 6.35 -11.66
N TYR A 7 11.56 7.00 -12.80
CA TYR A 7 12.41 8.20 -12.86
C TYR A 7 11.78 9.43 -12.19
N GLN A 8 10.49 9.69 -12.42
CA GLN A 8 9.72 10.71 -11.68
C GLN A 8 9.78 10.46 -10.17
N SER A 9 9.59 9.21 -9.74
CA SER A 9 9.66 8.79 -8.33
C SER A 9 11.07 8.92 -7.76
N TYR A 10 12.12 8.65 -8.54
CA TYR A 10 13.52 8.84 -8.16
C TYR A 10 13.83 10.31 -7.86
N LEU A 11 13.42 11.23 -8.75
CA LEU A 11 13.56 12.68 -8.53
C LEU A 11 12.76 13.14 -7.31
N TRP A 12 11.49 12.71 -7.19
CA TRP A 12 10.62 13.03 -6.06
C TRP A 12 11.20 12.57 -4.72
N ASN A 13 11.74 11.35 -4.63
CA ASN A 13 12.34 10.81 -3.41
C ASN A 13 13.54 11.65 -2.93
N HIS A 14 14.35 12.19 -3.85
CA HIS A 14 15.47 13.06 -3.51
C HIS A 14 15.00 14.45 -3.09
N ALA A 15 14.04 15.04 -3.81
CA ALA A 15 13.44 16.32 -3.43
C ALA A 15 12.78 16.26 -2.03
N ALA A 16 12.02 15.19 -1.74
CA ALA A 16 11.45 14.93 -0.42
C ALA A 16 12.53 14.78 0.66
N SER A 17 13.61 14.04 0.37
CA SER A 17 14.74 13.88 1.30
C SER A 17 15.42 15.22 1.62
N VAL A 18 15.62 16.08 0.62
CA VAL A 18 16.20 17.42 0.81
C VAL A 18 15.24 18.36 1.53
N ARG A 19 13.92 18.29 1.26
CA ARG A 19 12.89 19.04 1.99
C ARG A 19 12.87 18.70 3.48
N VAL A 20 13.05 17.42 3.83
CA VAL A 20 13.20 16.97 5.22
C VAL A 20 14.53 17.44 5.80
N GLN A 21 15.63 17.31 5.06
CA GLN A 21 16.98 17.66 5.55
C GLN A 21 17.17 19.17 5.81
N LYS A 22 16.66 20.04 4.94
CA LYS A 22 16.81 21.50 5.07
C LYS A 22 15.83 22.13 6.07
N TYR A 23 14.59 21.65 6.10
CA TYR A 23 13.48 22.36 6.77
C TYR A 23 12.73 21.51 7.81
N GLY A 24 13.13 20.26 8.02
CA GLY A 24 12.56 19.38 9.05
C GLY A 24 11.14 18.87 8.77
N THR A 25 10.57 18.21 9.78
CA THR A 25 9.33 17.43 9.71
C THR A 25 8.15 18.05 10.47
N ASN A 26 8.33 19.24 11.04
CA ASN A 26 7.42 19.77 12.07
C ASN A 26 6.57 20.95 11.59
N GLN A 27 6.95 21.60 10.48
CA GLN A 27 6.30 22.82 9.99
C GLN A 27 6.36 22.92 8.46
N VAL A 28 5.35 23.59 7.92
CA VAL A 28 5.36 24.12 6.56
C VAL A 28 6.36 25.30 6.50
N VAL A 29 7.01 25.51 5.35
CA VAL A 29 7.91 26.65 5.12
C VAL A 29 7.51 27.43 3.87
N LEU A 30 8.06 28.65 3.76
CA LEU A 30 7.83 29.52 2.59
C LEU A 30 8.16 28.78 1.29
N GLY A 31 7.27 28.90 0.31
CA GLY A 31 7.44 28.28 -1.00
C GLY A 31 7.20 26.77 -1.06
N ASP A 32 6.86 26.10 0.05
CA ASP A 32 6.30 24.74 -0.02
C ASP A 32 5.04 24.73 -0.90
N LEU A 33 4.74 23.61 -1.55
CA LEU A 33 3.49 23.46 -2.29
C LEU A 33 2.43 22.79 -1.41
N VAL A 34 1.20 23.30 -1.47
CA VAL A 34 0.02 22.75 -0.78
C VAL A 34 -1.18 22.71 -1.72
N TYR A 35 -2.11 21.79 -1.48
CA TYR A 35 -3.42 21.84 -2.12
C TYR A 35 -4.22 23.03 -1.59
N CYS A 36 -4.87 23.77 -2.48
CA CYS A 36 -5.75 24.87 -2.09
C CYS A 36 -6.95 24.35 -1.27
N LYS A 37 -7.26 25.06 -0.19
CA LYS A 37 -8.45 24.84 0.66
C LYS A 37 -9.56 25.80 0.23
N GLY A 38 -10.79 25.62 0.74
CA GLY A 38 -11.98 26.32 0.22
C GLY A 38 -11.90 27.85 0.24
N ASP A 39 -11.10 28.41 1.15
CA ASP A 39 -10.96 29.84 1.38
C ASP A 39 -9.94 30.52 0.43
N ASP A 40 -9.22 29.76 -0.39
CA ASP A 40 -8.10 30.25 -1.24
C ASP A 40 -8.52 31.05 -2.48
N ALA A 41 -9.82 31.30 -2.68
CA ALA A 41 -10.41 31.85 -3.91
C ALA A 41 -9.91 33.26 -4.35
N GLY A 42 -9.10 33.94 -3.53
CA GLY A 42 -8.48 35.23 -3.86
C GLY A 42 -7.03 35.14 -4.39
N THR A 43 -6.34 34.02 -4.23
CA THR A 43 -4.96 33.84 -4.73
C THR A 43 -5.01 33.24 -6.13
N VAL A 44 -4.37 33.88 -7.13
CA VAL A 44 -4.41 33.45 -8.55
C VAL A 44 -4.05 31.96 -8.67
N PRO A 45 -5.02 31.06 -8.93
CA PRO A 45 -4.71 29.65 -9.05
C PRO A 45 -4.06 29.41 -10.41
N VAL A 46 -2.99 28.61 -10.45
CA VAL A 46 -2.43 28.11 -11.71
C VAL A 46 -3.41 27.08 -12.29
N SER A 47 -4.45 27.61 -12.91
CA SER A 47 -5.55 26.87 -13.52
C SER A 47 -5.06 26.32 -14.85
N ILE A 48 -4.51 25.11 -14.82
CA ILE A 48 -4.03 24.43 -16.03
C ILE A 48 -5.25 23.93 -16.80
N THR A 49 -5.79 24.77 -17.68
CA THR A 49 -6.92 24.41 -18.55
C THR A 49 -6.53 23.24 -19.46
N SER A 50 -7.45 22.30 -19.64
CA SER A 50 -7.20 21.13 -20.49
C SER A 50 -7.56 21.43 -21.94
N GLU A 51 -6.81 22.36 -22.54
CA GLU A 51 -6.96 22.76 -23.95
C GLU A 51 -5.98 21.97 -24.83
N HIS A 52 -6.22 20.67 -24.95
CA HIS A 52 -5.79 19.88 -26.11
C HIS A 52 -6.90 18.90 -26.47
N GLU A 53 -7.14 18.77 -27.77
CA GLU A 53 -8.32 18.13 -28.33
C GLU A 53 -8.27 16.60 -28.21
N ASP A 54 -9.46 16.01 -28.13
CA ASP A 54 -9.67 14.57 -27.98
C ASP A 54 -9.54 13.88 -29.35
N ASP A 55 -8.36 13.35 -29.64
CA ASP A 55 -8.08 12.59 -30.86
C ASP A 55 -7.97 11.10 -30.50
N THR A 56 -9.14 10.45 -30.39
CA THR A 56 -9.29 9.06 -29.96
C THR A 56 -8.69 8.09 -30.97
N SER A 57 -7.61 7.42 -30.60
CA SER A 57 -7.19 6.15 -31.22
C SER A 57 -7.50 4.99 -30.27
N GLU A 58 -8.67 4.38 -30.43
CA GLU A 58 -8.93 3.05 -29.85
C GLU A 58 -8.03 2.03 -30.55
N ASP A 59 -7.17 1.33 -29.81
CA ASP A 59 -6.84 -0.08 -30.12
C ASP A 59 -6.18 -0.79 -28.92
N MET A 60 -7.03 -1.55 -28.23
CA MET A 60 -6.79 -2.76 -27.45
C MET A 60 -5.34 -3.22 -27.15
N ASP A 61 -4.92 -3.08 -25.89
CA ASP A 61 -4.47 -4.24 -25.12
C ASP A 61 -4.65 -4.01 -23.60
N ASN A 62 -5.69 -4.61 -23.01
CA ASN A 62 -6.00 -4.51 -21.57
C ASN A 62 -5.84 -5.88 -20.90
N CYS A 63 -4.74 -6.05 -20.16
CA CYS A 63 -4.49 -7.24 -19.35
C CYS A 63 -3.80 -6.84 -18.02
N GLY A 64 -4.52 -6.81 -16.89
CA GLY A 64 -5.96 -7.01 -16.77
C GLY A 64 -6.56 -6.41 -15.51
N GLN A 65 -7.82 -6.03 -15.62
CA GLN A 65 -8.65 -5.52 -14.53
C GLN A 65 -9.53 -6.67 -13.99
N LEU A 66 -9.50 -6.90 -12.68
CA LEU A 66 -10.44 -7.75 -11.96
C LEU A 66 -11.14 -6.93 -10.87
N ASP A 67 -12.06 -6.07 -11.30
CA ASP A 67 -13.05 -5.43 -10.44
C ASP A 67 -14.38 -6.19 -10.60
N GLU A 68 -15.06 -6.47 -9.48
CA GLU A 68 -16.52 -6.62 -9.52
C GLU A 68 -17.20 -5.80 -8.40
N ILE A 69 -17.51 -4.55 -8.77
CA ILE A 69 -18.68 -3.79 -8.33
C ILE A 69 -18.78 -3.43 -6.84
N SER A 70 -18.54 -2.15 -6.56
CA SER A 70 -19.64 -1.30 -6.07
C SER A 70 -19.44 0.15 -6.52
N ARG A 71 -20.35 0.63 -7.38
CA ARG A 71 -20.41 2.05 -7.77
C ARG A 71 -21.01 2.87 -6.63
N THR A 72 -20.30 3.91 -6.21
CA THR A 72 -20.88 5.06 -5.50
C THR A 72 -20.30 6.33 -6.10
N ASP A 73 -21.17 7.26 -6.47
CA ASP A 73 -20.82 8.38 -7.35
C ASP A 73 -19.93 9.41 -6.65
N LEU A 74 -18.69 9.54 -7.12
CA LEU A 74 -17.75 10.58 -6.74
C LEU A 74 -17.48 11.46 -7.97
N PRO A 75 -17.62 12.80 -7.87
CA PRO A 75 -17.58 13.66 -9.05
C PRO A 75 -16.19 13.73 -9.67
N GLU A 76 -16.10 13.25 -10.91
CA GLU A 76 -14.99 13.51 -11.81
C GLU A 76 -14.78 15.03 -11.96
N GLY A 77 -13.51 15.48 -12.00
CA GLY A 77 -13.20 16.90 -12.23
C GLY A 77 -12.90 17.75 -10.98
N ARG A 78 -12.52 17.15 -9.83
CA ARG A 78 -11.76 17.90 -8.80
C ARG A 78 -10.34 18.19 -9.29
N ASN A 79 -10.20 19.24 -10.09
CA ASN A 79 -8.91 19.83 -10.43
C ASN A 79 -8.19 20.24 -9.14
N SER A 80 -7.19 19.47 -8.74
CA SER A 80 -6.43 19.69 -7.51
C SER A 80 -5.50 20.88 -7.68
N LEU A 81 -6.06 22.08 -7.52
CA LEU A 81 -5.31 23.33 -7.51
C LEU A 81 -4.24 23.29 -6.41
N VAL A 82 -3.01 23.58 -6.80
CA VAL A 82 -1.84 23.66 -5.93
C VAL A 82 -1.32 25.08 -5.96
N LYS A 83 -0.95 25.61 -4.79
CA LYS A 83 -0.29 26.91 -4.65
C LYS A 83 1.01 26.78 -3.88
N ALA A 84 1.89 27.77 -4.03
CA ALA A 84 3.04 27.95 -3.17
C ALA A 84 2.63 28.73 -1.90
N VAL A 85 3.10 28.26 -0.75
CA VAL A 85 2.80 28.82 0.57
C VAL A 85 3.49 30.17 0.77
N THR A 86 2.72 31.19 1.13
CA THR A 86 3.23 32.55 1.41
C THR A 86 3.49 32.80 2.90
N VAL A 87 3.92 34.01 3.26
CA VAL A 87 4.10 34.40 4.68
C VAL A 87 2.75 34.52 5.38
N GLU A 88 1.74 35.01 4.67
CA GLU A 88 0.36 35.15 5.11
C GLU A 88 -0.26 33.78 5.42
N ASP A 89 -0.01 32.79 4.56
CA ASP A 89 -0.44 31.40 4.77
C ASP A 89 0.13 30.80 6.06
N ILE A 90 1.43 30.99 6.31
CA ILE A 90 2.10 30.51 7.52
C ILE A 90 1.52 31.20 8.76
N ASN A 91 1.29 32.51 8.70
CA ASN A 91 0.69 33.28 9.78
C ASN A 91 -0.78 32.93 10.03
N SER A 92 -1.51 32.44 9.03
CA SER A 92 -2.90 31.98 9.18
C SER A 92 -3.03 30.66 9.96
N GLY A 93 -2.01 29.80 9.89
CA GLY A 93 -2.06 28.44 10.44
C GLY A 93 -2.93 27.45 9.65
N ASN A 94 -3.47 27.84 8.49
CA ASN A 94 -4.42 27.04 7.71
C ASN A 94 -3.82 25.75 7.10
N TYR A 95 -2.49 25.61 7.04
CA TYR A 95 -1.82 24.43 6.48
C TYR A 95 -0.96 23.71 7.52
N THR A 96 -1.03 22.39 7.46
CA THR A 96 -0.25 21.48 8.29
C THR A 96 0.86 20.84 7.48
N ILE A 97 1.83 20.21 8.14
CA ILE A 97 2.90 19.48 7.45
C ILE A 97 2.37 18.30 6.60
N GLU A 98 1.19 17.77 6.94
CA GLU A 98 0.50 16.72 6.18
C GLU A 98 -0.05 17.24 4.83
N ASP A 99 -0.30 18.55 4.70
CA ASP A 99 -0.79 19.19 3.46
C ASP A 99 0.31 19.43 2.42
N VAL A 100 1.59 19.32 2.80
CA VAL A 100 2.74 19.62 1.94
C VAL A 100 2.90 18.54 0.86
N VAL A 101 2.88 18.97 -0.40
CA VAL A 101 3.09 18.14 -1.58
C VAL A 101 4.38 18.49 -2.30
N LEU A 102 4.90 17.52 -3.07
CA LEU A 102 5.96 17.73 -4.04
C LEU A 102 5.56 17.14 -5.41
N PRO A 103 5.96 17.77 -6.52
CA PRO A 103 5.56 17.34 -7.86
C PRO A 103 6.30 16.08 -8.32
N MET A 104 5.58 15.21 -9.03
CA MET A 104 6.17 14.23 -9.95
C MET A 104 6.30 14.92 -11.33
N PRO A 105 7.53 15.14 -11.85
CA PRO A 105 7.77 15.96 -13.04
C PRO A 105 6.94 15.58 -14.27
N GLY A 106 6.39 16.59 -14.95
CA GLY A 106 5.58 16.45 -16.17
C GLY A 106 5.21 17.83 -16.72
N SER A 107 4.38 17.88 -17.77
CA SER A 107 3.98 19.12 -18.43
C SER A 107 2.96 19.98 -17.68
N ARG A 108 2.24 19.41 -16.70
CA ARG A 108 1.17 20.07 -15.94
C ARG A 108 1.47 20.17 -14.43
N VAL A 109 2.73 20.43 -14.05
CA VAL A 109 3.14 20.64 -12.65
C VAL A 109 3.95 21.92 -12.41
N THR A 110 3.74 22.55 -11.26
CA THR A 110 4.57 23.62 -10.71
C THR A 110 5.59 23.05 -9.72
N TYR A 111 6.74 23.72 -9.56
CA TYR A 111 7.76 23.37 -8.57
C TYR A 111 7.69 24.31 -7.35
N PRO A 112 8.20 23.89 -6.17
CA PRO A 112 8.27 24.75 -4.98
C PRO A 112 8.99 26.07 -5.24
N VAL A 113 8.62 27.13 -4.51
CA VAL A 113 9.30 28.43 -4.56
C VAL A 113 10.35 28.50 -3.44
N ASN A 114 11.13 27.43 -3.31
CA ASN A 114 12.22 27.28 -2.35
C ASN A 114 13.30 26.33 -2.89
N GLU A 115 14.40 26.18 -2.14
CA GLU A 115 15.62 25.47 -2.56
C GLU A 115 15.48 23.94 -2.71
N VAL A 116 14.24 23.42 -2.76
CA VAL A 116 13.90 22.04 -3.11
C VAL A 116 13.68 21.91 -4.63
N ALA A 117 13.25 22.98 -5.31
CA ALA A 117 13.06 22.97 -6.76
C ALA A 117 14.36 22.72 -7.54
N ASP A 118 15.49 23.26 -7.05
CA ASP A 118 16.81 23.08 -7.64
C ASP A 118 17.21 21.61 -7.74
N VAL A 119 16.78 20.78 -6.77
CA VAL A 119 17.07 19.34 -6.73
C VAL A 119 16.55 18.63 -7.97
N TYR A 120 15.35 18.98 -8.44
CA TYR A 120 14.77 18.41 -9.66
C TYR A 120 15.60 18.75 -10.88
N HIS A 121 15.95 20.04 -11.05
CA HIS A 121 16.70 20.50 -12.20
C HIS A 121 18.14 19.97 -12.21
N ASP A 122 18.82 19.97 -11.08
CA ASP A 122 20.22 19.51 -11.00
C ASP A 122 20.38 17.99 -11.05
N MET A 123 19.35 17.23 -10.68
CA MET A 123 19.33 15.79 -10.92
C MET A 123 18.91 15.42 -12.34
N ALA A 124 18.05 16.20 -12.99
CA ALA A 124 17.71 16.00 -14.40
C ALA A 124 18.89 16.34 -15.34
N LYS A 125 19.58 17.47 -15.10
CA LYS A 125 20.77 17.88 -15.85
C LYS A 125 21.90 16.84 -15.80
N LYS A 126 22.06 16.07 -14.70
CA LYS A 126 23.03 14.96 -14.62
C LYS A 126 22.77 13.83 -15.62
N GLY A 127 21.53 13.68 -16.09
CA GLY A 127 21.14 12.79 -17.18
C GLY A 127 21.05 13.48 -18.55
N ASN A 128 21.46 14.75 -18.67
CA ASN A 128 21.19 15.63 -19.81
C ASN A 128 19.70 15.79 -20.16
N ILE A 129 18.82 15.74 -19.14
CA ILE A 129 17.37 15.92 -19.30
C ILE A 129 16.98 17.31 -18.78
N ASP A 130 16.20 18.04 -19.57
CA ASP A 130 15.43 19.20 -19.11
C ASP A 130 13.96 18.79 -18.92
N LEU A 131 13.41 19.06 -17.73
CA LEU A 131 12.07 18.62 -17.35
C LEU A 131 10.93 19.39 -18.04
N LYS A 132 11.23 20.47 -18.76
CA LYS A 132 10.27 21.28 -19.54
C LYS A 132 10.42 21.07 -21.05
N GLU A 133 11.65 20.86 -21.53
CA GLU A 133 11.96 20.88 -22.97
C GLU A 133 12.38 19.52 -23.56
N SER A 134 12.75 18.50 -22.76
CA SER A 134 13.16 17.20 -23.29
C SER A 134 12.01 16.41 -23.90
N VAL A 135 11.94 16.47 -25.24
CA VAL A 135 11.11 15.59 -26.07
C VAL A 135 11.79 14.27 -26.38
N HIS A 136 11.02 13.19 -26.47
CA HIS A 136 11.48 11.88 -26.94
C HIS A 136 10.69 11.42 -28.16
N ASN A 137 11.36 10.77 -29.14
CA ASN A 137 10.77 10.34 -30.41
C ASN A 137 9.57 9.40 -30.25
N VAL A 138 9.49 8.69 -29.13
CA VAL A 138 8.32 7.93 -28.68
C VAL A 138 7.64 8.72 -27.58
N LYS A 139 6.38 9.14 -27.81
CA LYS A 139 5.56 9.97 -26.91
C LYS A 139 5.58 9.47 -25.46
N GLU A 140 5.48 8.16 -25.24
CA GLU A 140 5.49 7.55 -23.90
C GLU A 140 6.74 7.82 -23.05
N PHE A 141 7.91 7.98 -23.67
CA PHE A 141 9.16 8.21 -22.93
C PHE A 141 9.51 9.70 -22.82
N SER A 142 8.66 10.57 -23.36
CA SER A 142 8.81 12.03 -23.31
C SER A 142 8.25 12.55 -22.00
N ILE A 143 9.09 13.11 -21.12
CA ILE A 143 8.65 13.63 -19.82
C ILE A 143 7.58 14.72 -19.96
N THR A 144 7.65 15.48 -21.05
CA THR A 144 6.68 16.50 -21.46
C THR A 144 5.32 15.95 -21.92
N SER A 145 5.25 14.68 -22.35
CA SER A 145 3.98 14.04 -22.72
C SER A 145 3.23 13.44 -21.52
N VAL A 146 3.91 13.26 -20.39
CA VAL A 146 3.27 12.89 -19.13
C VAL A 146 2.83 14.16 -18.41
N THR A 147 1.57 14.23 -18.00
CA THR A 147 1.02 15.39 -17.27
C THR A 147 1.77 15.67 -15.97
N GLY A 148 2.25 14.64 -15.29
CA GLY A 148 2.78 14.72 -13.93
C GLY A 148 1.65 14.71 -12.90
N SER A 149 2.02 14.81 -11.62
CA SER A 149 1.08 14.77 -10.50
C SER A 149 1.69 15.40 -9.24
N TYR A 150 0.93 15.47 -8.15
CA TYR A 150 1.42 15.90 -6.84
C TYR A 150 1.25 14.79 -5.81
N ARG A 151 2.26 14.61 -4.97
CA ARG A 151 2.26 13.58 -3.91
C ARG A 151 2.61 14.21 -2.57
N ARG A 152 1.82 13.92 -1.53
CA ARG A 152 2.08 14.37 -0.15
C ARG A 152 3.44 13.84 0.32
N VAL A 153 4.26 14.72 0.88
CA VAL A 153 5.60 14.37 1.42
C VAL A 153 5.46 13.57 2.71
N PHE A 154 4.49 13.96 3.54
CA PHE A 154 4.20 13.36 4.84
C PHE A 154 2.82 12.73 4.80
N GLN A 155 2.71 11.51 5.33
CA GLN A 155 1.43 10.80 5.47
C GLN A 155 1.42 10.04 6.79
N LYS A 156 0.25 10.02 7.42
CA LYS A 156 0.01 9.42 8.72
C LYS A 156 -0.85 8.16 8.53
N PRO A 157 -0.48 7.00 9.10
CA PRO A 157 -1.36 5.84 9.11
C PRO A 157 -2.66 6.15 9.85
N ILE A 158 -3.77 5.67 9.29
CA ILE A 158 -5.10 5.74 9.88
C ILE A 158 -5.35 4.42 10.64
N ASP A 159 -6.19 4.43 11.67
CA ASP A 159 -6.60 3.23 12.42
C ASP A 159 -5.41 2.38 12.92
N PHE A 160 -4.38 3.06 13.45
CA PHE A 160 -3.14 2.44 13.89
C PHE A 160 -3.28 1.73 15.25
N GLU A 161 -3.22 0.40 15.22
CA GLU A 161 -3.17 -0.50 16.36
C GLU A 161 -1.86 -1.29 16.39
N TRP A 162 -1.41 -1.69 17.59
CA TRP A 162 -0.24 -2.53 17.76
C TRP A 162 -0.36 -3.45 18.98
N GLU A 163 0.32 -4.59 18.92
CA GLU A 163 0.32 -5.61 19.96
C GLU A 163 1.72 -6.26 20.02
N LEU A 164 2.24 -6.48 21.23
CA LEU A 164 3.46 -7.25 21.43
C LEU A 164 3.08 -8.68 21.82
N LEU A 165 3.52 -9.63 20.99
CA LEU A 165 3.24 -11.06 21.15
C LEU A 165 4.52 -11.81 21.53
N THR A 166 4.43 -12.73 22.49
CA THR A 166 5.51 -13.67 22.81
C THR A 166 5.27 -14.99 22.10
N TYR A 167 6.29 -15.55 21.45
CA TYR A 167 6.23 -16.84 20.76
C TYR A 167 7.48 -17.70 21.02
N THR A 168 7.38 -19.00 20.80
CA THR A 168 8.50 -19.96 20.88
C THR A 168 8.79 -20.56 19.51
N ASP A 169 7.79 -21.19 18.91
CA ASP A 169 7.86 -21.71 17.55
C ASP A 169 7.60 -20.61 16.50
N GLY A 170 8.57 -20.41 15.60
CA GLY A 170 8.49 -19.46 14.49
C GLY A 170 7.65 -19.93 13.29
N ASN A 171 7.19 -21.19 13.28
CA ASN A 171 6.31 -21.73 12.24
C ASN A 171 4.82 -21.41 12.50
N ILE A 172 4.47 -20.94 13.69
CA ILE A 172 3.09 -20.59 14.06
C ILE A 172 2.74 -19.19 13.55
N ALA A 173 1.68 -19.08 12.76
CA ALA A 173 1.20 -17.80 12.26
C ALA A 173 0.66 -16.91 13.41
N LEU A 174 1.25 -15.73 13.57
CA LEU A 174 0.91 -14.76 14.64
C LEU A 174 -0.28 -13.83 14.30
N ALA A 175 -0.93 -14.06 13.15
CA ALA A 175 -2.12 -13.33 12.71
C ALA A 175 -3.03 -14.26 11.89
N GLU A 176 -4.35 -14.14 12.05
CA GLU A 176 -5.33 -14.96 11.33
C GLU A 176 -5.56 -14.47 9.91
N THR A 177 -5.48 -15.37 8.93
CA THR A 177 -5.90 -15.08 7.56
C THR A 177 -7.42 -15.06 7.44
N ASP A 178 -7.95 -14.47 6.36
CA ASP A 178 -9.40 -14.50 6.11
C ASP A 178 -9.91 -15.91 5.77
N LEU A 179 -9.04 -16.79 5.27
CA LEU A 179 -9.35 -18.21 5.07
C LEU A 179 -9.58 -18.93 6.41
N ASP A 180 -8.77 -18.64 7.43
CA ASP A 180 -8.93 -19.21 8.79
C ASP A 180 -10.27 -18.79 9.39
N LYS A 181 -10.62 -17.51 9.25
CA LYS A 181 -11.89 -16.95 9.73
C LYS A 181 -13.08 -17.63 9.05
N ILE A 182 -13.06 -17.76 7.71
CA ILE A 182 -14.10 -18.44 6.93
C ILE A 182 -14.21 -19.93 7.33
N ALA A 183 -13.09 -20.62 7.54
CA ALA A 183 -13.08 -22.01 7.97
C ALA A 183 -13.69 -22.21 9.38
N LYS A 184 -13.42 -21.28 10.31
CA LYS A 184 -14.02 -21.26 11.65
C LYS A 184 -15.52 -21.02 11.59
N THR A 185 -15.98 -19.98 10.89
CA THR A 185 -17.42 -19.66 10.76
C THR A 185 -18.21 -20.81 10.12
N ARG A 186 -17.66 -21.46 9.08
CA ARG A 186 -18.31 -22.64 8.46
C ARG A 186 -18.50 -23.80 9.45
N ARG A 187 -17.54 -24.03 10.36
CA ARG A 187 -17.66 -25.09 11.39
C ARG A 187 -18.71 -24.74 12.45
N VAL A 188 -18.80 -23.47 12.88
CA VAL A 188 -19.83 -23.02 13.83
C VAL A 188 -21.23 -23.22 13.26
N ASN A 189 -21.46 -22.81 12.01
CA ASN A 189 -22.78 -22.91 11.37
C ASN A 189 -23.28 -24.36 11.21
N MET A 190 -22.39 -25.37 11.19
CA MET A 190 -22.78 -26.79 11.13
C MET A 190 -23.07 -27.41 12.51
N VAL A 191 -22.96 -26.64 13.60
CA VAL A 191 -23.18 -27.11 14.99
C VAL A 191 -24.44 -26.52 15.61
N GLU A 192 -24.97 -25.40 15.09
CA GLU A 192 -26.18 -24.75 15.64
C GLU A 192 -27.51 -25.36 15.15
N ASP A 193 -27.53 -26.08 14.01
CA ASP A 193 -28.73 -26.77 13.52
C ASP A 193 -29.05 -28.02 14.36
N LYS A 194 -29.97 -27.86 15.33
CA LYS A 194 -30.60 -28.99 16.06
C LYS A 194 -32.06 -29.21 15.63
N PRO A 195 -32.52 -30.48 15.58
CA PRO A 195 -33.77 -30.84 14.90
C PRO A 195 -35.01 -30.50 15.74
N THR A 196 -36.07 -30.07 15.06
CA THR A 196 -37.43 -29.98 15.62
C THR A 196 -38.30 -31.10 15.03
N THR A 197 -39.04 -31.81 15.87
CA THR A 197 -39.81 -33.01 15.49
C THR A 197 -41.26 -32.71 15.09
N GLY A 198 -41.76 -33.39 14.05
CA GLY A 198 -43.18 -33.38 13.66
C GLY A 198 -43.44 -34.26 12.43
N SER A 199 -44.28 -35.29 12.55
CA SER A 199 -44.73 -36.15 11.44
C SER A 199 -45.90 -35.51 10.66
N GLU A 200 -46.34 -35.94 9.47
CA GLU A 200 -46.06 -37.12 8.62
C GLU A 200 -45.99 -36.62 7.13
N ASP A 201 -45.98 -37.34 6.00
CA ASP A 201 -46.45 -38.66 5.56
C ASP A 201 -45.70 -39.09 4.25
N LYS A 202 -45.81 -40.37 3.85
CA LYS A 202 -45.59 -40.96 2.49
C LYS A 202 -44.40 -40.49 1.61
N ALA A 203 -43.39 -41.37 1.57
CA ALA A 203 -42.28 -41.40 0.60
C ALA A 203 -42.68 -41.92 -0.80
N LEU A 204 -41.79 -41.70 -1.80
CA LEU A 204 -41.64 -42.65 -2.92
C LEU A 204 -40.24 -42.59 -3.58
N PHE A 205 -39.41 -43.62 -3.31
CA PHE A 205 -38.19 -44.08 -4.02
C PHE A 205 -36.98 -43.11 -4.20
N ASP A 206 -35.77 -43.60 -4.47
CA ASP A 206 -34.95 -44.70 -3.91
C ASP A 206 -33.52 -44.51 -4.48
N GLY A 207 -32.46 -45.00 -3.81
CA GLY A 207 -31.10 -44.90 -4.35
C GLY A 207 -29.93 -44.78 -3.36
N ILE A 208 -29.86 -45.68 -2.36
CA ILE A 208 -28.60 -46.31 -1.85
C ILE A 208 -27.40 -45.34 -1.64
N LYS A 209 -27.10 -44.89 -0.41
CA LYS A 209 -26.36 -45.59 0.68
C LYS A 209 -24.93 -46.03 0.28
N GLN A 210 -23.91 -46.00 1.13
CA GLN A 210 -23.80 -46.02 2.60
C GLN A 210 -22.48 -45.26 2.95
N SER A 211 -22.36 -44.35 3.94
CA SER A 211 -22.21 -44.56 5.40
C SER A 211 -21.37 -45.80 5.76
N GLU A 212 -20.36 -45.72 6.63
CA GLU A 212 -20.43 -45.41 8.07
C GLU A 212 -19.16 -44.63 8.50
N SER A 213 -19.26 -43.43 9.09
CA SER A 213 -19.56 -43.08 10.50
C SER A 213 -18.41 -43.33 11.48
N ILE A 214 -17.89 -42.24 12.06
CA ILE A 214 -16.91 -42.23 13.15
C ILE A 214 -17.66 -42.41 14.48
N GLU A 215 -17.14 -43.27 15.36
CA GLU A 215 -17.49 -43.26 16.79
C GLU A 215 -16.40 -42.48 17.56
N ASP A 216 -16.80 -41.51 18.38
CA ASP A 216 -15.94 -40.92 19.40
C ASP A 216 -15.83 -41.86 20.60
N ASP A 217 -14.62 -42.12 21.10
CA ASP A 217 -14.44 -42.23 22.55
C ASP A 217 -13.02 -41.82 23.00
N LEU A 218 -12.91 -41.43 24.27
CA LEU A 218 -11.78 -40.71 24.85
C LEU A 218 -10.95 -41.59 25.78
N SER A 219 -9.74 -42.02 25.39
CA SER A 219 -8.63 -42.20 26.34
C SER A 219 -7.22 -42.43 25.76
N SER A 220 -6.25 -41.90 26.50
CA SER A 220 -4.84 -42.32 26.73
C SER A 220 -4.13 -43.38 25.86
N SER A 221 -2.84 -43.09 25.63
CA SER A 221 -1.68 -44.03 25.57
C SER A 221 -1.49 -44.99 24.37
N THR A 222 -0.53 -44.61 23.51
CA THR A 222 0.55 -45.45 22.93
C THR A 222 0.22 -46.82 22.29
N VAL A 223 0.49 -46.96 20.98
CA VAL A 223 1.72 -47.58 20.42
C VAL A 223 1.75 -47.41 18.89
N ASN A 224 2.94 -47.36 18.29
CA ASN A 224 3.18 -47.16 16.86
C ASN A 224 2.77 -48.37 15.99
N ILE A 225 2.55 -48.13 14.69
CA ILE A 225 3.05 -48.99 13.60
C ILE A 225 3.17 -48.14 12.32
N ASP A 226 4.24 -48.34 11.55
CA ASP A 226 4.55 -47.59 10.34
C ASP A 226 3.67 -47.96 9.14
N VAL A 227 3.31 -46.95 8.34
CA VAL A 227 3.20 -47.08 6.88
C VAL A 227 3.94 -45.90 6.27
N LYS A 228 4.91 -46.19 5.39
CA LYS A 228 5.63 -45.18 4.62
C LYS A 228 4.75 -44.59 3.52
N ASP A 229 4.95 -43.31 3.23
CA ASP A 229 4.86 -42.82 1.85
C ASP A 229 6.04 -41.88 1.58
N GLU A 230 6.65 -41.99 0.40
CA GLU A 230 8.00 -41.46 0.13
C GLU A 230 7.95 -40.27 -0.83
N ASN A 231 7.91 -39.03 -0.29
CA ASN A 231 8.31 -37.80 -0.99
C ASN A 231 8.51 -36.64 0.00
N GLN A 232 9.72 -36.46 0.53
CA GLN A 232 10.14 -35.22 1.19
C GLN A 232 11.40 -34.67 0.53
N VAL A 233 11.43 -33.35 0.31
CA VAL A 233 12.65 -32.61 -0.01
C VAL A 233 13.21 -32.09 1.31
N GLU A 234 14.24 -32.76 1.82
CA GLU A 234 14.87 -32.41 3.10
C GLU A 234 15.41 -30.97 3.08
N GLN A 235 14.96 -30.15 4.02
CA GLN A 235 15.70 -28.97 4.47
C GLN A 235 16.43 -29.34 5.77
N PRO A 236 17.65 -28.84 6.00
CA PRO A 236 18.48 -29.31 7.11
C PRO A 236 17.89 -28.92 8.47
N GLU A 237 17.72 -29.92 9.34
CA GLU A 237 17.37 -29.72 10.75
C GLU A 237 18.45 -28.86 11.43
N ASN A 238 18.08 -27.63 11.79
CA ASN A 238 18.96 -26.76 12.56
C ASN A 238 18.71 -26.97 14.06
N GLN A 239 19.78 -27.15 14.82
CA GLN A 239 19.73 -27.81 16.13
C GLN A 239 18.94 -27.00 17.18
N THR A 240 18.02 -27.67 17.87
CA THR A 240 17.12 -27.06 18.86
C THR A 240 17.88 -26.53 20.08
N LEU A 241 18.18 -25.23 20.06
CA LEU A 241 18.51 -24.46 21.25
C LEU A 241 17.26 -24.35 22.15
N PRO A 242 17.40 -24.32 23.49
CA PRO A 242 16.27 -24.38 24.42
C PRO A 242 15.38 -23.13 24.28
N ASP A 243 14.05 -23.33 24.32
CA ASP A 243 12.97 -22.38 24.02
C ASP A 243 13.28 -20.91 24.37
N SER A 244 13.93 -20.20 23.45
CA SER A 244 14.11 -18.76 23.53
C SER A 244 12.77 -18.11 23.21
N THR A 245 12.06 -17.67 24.25
CA THR A 245 10.82 -16.91 24.07
C THR A 245 11.14 -15.61 23.32
N GLN A 246 10.75 -15.55 22.06
CA GLN A 246 10.93 -14.43 21.17
C GLN A 246 9.74 -13.47 21.30
N MET A 247 9.92 -12.25 20.79
CA MET A 247 8.91 -11.19 20.82
C MET A 247 8.66 -10.65 19.41
N ALA A 248 7.40 -10.65 18.99
CA ALA A 248 6.95 -10.06 17.74
C ALA A 248 6.13 -8.79 17.99
N LEU A 249 6.23 -7.84 17.06
CA LEU A 249 5.38 -6.65 17.01
C LEU A 249 4.34 -6.83 15.89
N LYS A 250 3.10 -7.09 16.28
CA LYS A 250 1.94 -7.10 15.38
C LYS A 250 1.45 -5.66 15.20
N LEU A 251 1.12 -5.30 13.96
CA LEU A 251 0.67 -3.96 13.57
C LEU A 251 -0.58 -4.07 12.70
N GLY A 252 -1.59 -3.26 12.99
CA GLY A 252 -2.73 -3.00 12.11
C GLY A 252 -2.78 -1.52 11.79
N PHE A 253 -2.96 -1.14 10.52
CA PHE A 253 -3.17 0.25 10.10
C PHE A 253 -3.65 0.34 8.65
N THR A 254 -4.40 1.40 8.35
CA THR A 254 -4.81 1.77 6.99
C THR A 254 -3.88 2.84 6.41
N LEU A 255 -3.56 2.72 5.12
CA LEU A 255 -2.83 3.72 4.35
C LEU A 255 -3.68 4.18 3.14
N PRO A 256 -3.55 5.46 2.71
CA PRO A 256 -4.09 5.90 1.43
C PRO A 256 -3.48 5.16 0.23
N SER A 257 -4.09 5.31 -0.95
CA SER A 257 -3.55 4.79 -2.20
C SER A 257 -2.14 5.35 -2.51
N SER A 258 -1.37 4.62 -3.31
CA SER A 258 0.02 4.97 -3.67
C SER A 258 0.98 5.13 -2.48
N CYS A 259 0.69 4.48 -1.36
CA CYS A 259 1.52 4.39 -0.16
C CYS A 259 2.16 3.01 -0.02
N TYR A 260 3.24 2.93 0.78
CA TYR A 260 4.00 1.69 0.97
C TYR A 260 4.16 1.40 2.47
N ALA A 261 3.55 0.31 2.95
CA ALA A 261 3.65 -0.11 4.36
C ALA A 261 5.10 -0.32 4.82
N THR A 262 5.98 -0.79 3.92
CA THR A 262 7.42 -0.90 4.16
C THR A 262 8.10 0.42 4.54
N MET A 263 7.59 1.57 4.07
CA MET A 263 8.12 2.89 4.44
C MET A 263 7.64 3.35 5.83
N ALA A 264 6.42 3.00 6.23
CA ALA A 264 5.95 3.21 7.60
C ALA A 264 6.72 2.32 8.60
N ILE A 265 6.92 1.04 8.27
CA ILE A 265 7.73 0.10 9.07
C ILE A 265 9.20 0.56 9.14
N ARG A 266 9.76 1.06 8.04
CA ARG A 266 11.10 1.68 8.02
C ARG A 266 11.22 2.84 9.01
N GLU A 267 10.22 3.70 9.06
CA GLU A 267 10.19 4.87 9.93
C GLU A 267 9.93 4.50 11.40
N LEU A 268 9.20 3.42 11.66
CA LEU A 268 9.03 2.85 13.00
C LEU A 268 10.33 2.21 13.53
N LEU A 269 10.97 1.36 12.73
CA LEU A 269 12.16 0.58 13.14
C LEU A 269 13.48 1.35 12.99
N LYS A 270 13.49 2.50 12.29
CA LYS A 270 14.71 3.26 11.90
C LYS A 270 15.73 2.42 11.11
N THR A 271 15.27 1.38 10.43
CA THR A 271 16.09 0.29 9.86
C THR A 271 16.11 0.30 8.33
N SER A 272 17.18 -0.20 7.71
CA SER A 272 17.31 -0.26 6.24
C SER A 272 16.41 -1.34 5.62
N THR A 273 15.48 -0.93 4.75
CA THR A 273 14.63 -1.84 3.95
C THR A 273 15.34 -2.44 2.73
N SER A 274 16.67 -2.56 2.76
CA SER A 274 17.43 -3.16 1.66
C SER A 274 17.43 -4.68 1.80
N VAL A 275 17.31 -5.40 0.69
CA VAL A 275 17.29 -6.89 0.67
C VAL A 275 18.54 -7.47 1.34
N ALA A 276 19.69 -6.81 1.20
CA ALA A 276 20.93 -7.20 1.89
C ALA A 276 20.81 -7.10 3.42
N PHE A 277 20.20 -6.03 3.95
CA PHE A 277 20.00 -5.86 5.39
C PHE A 277 18.92 -6.82 5.94
N HIS A 278 17.82 -7.01 5.21
CA HIS A 278 16.79 -7.97 5.60
C HIS A 278 17.33 -9.41 5.65
N LYS A 279 18.26 -9.78 4.76
CA LYS A 279 18.94 -11.08 4.83
C LYS A 279 19.81 -11.27 6.08
N THR A 280 20.35 -10.19 6.65
CA THR A 280 21.10 -10.24 7.92
C THR A 280 20.22 -10.17 9.18
N LEU A 281 18.89 -10.08 9.05
CA LEU A 281 17.96 -10.22 10.18
C LEU A 281 17.50 -11.67 10.39
N ASN A 282 17.76 -12.56 9.43
CA ASN A 282 17.36 -13.98 9.45
C ASN A 282 18.58 -14.90 9.64
N GLN A 283 19.61 -14.44 10.37
CA GLN A 283 20.89 -15.10 10.62
C GLN A 283 21.28 -15.00 12.09
#